data_AF-A0A964ZS79-F1
#
_entry.id   AF-A0A964ZS79-F1
#
_cell.length_a   1.000
_cell.length_b   1.000
_cell.length_c   1.000
_cell.angle_alpha   90.00
_cell.angle_beta   90.00
_cell.angle_gamma   90.00
#
_symmetry.space_group_name_H-M   'P 1'
#
loop_
_entity.id
_entity.type
_entity.pdbx_description
1 polymer ?
#
loop_
_entity_poly.entity_id
_entity_poly.type
_entity_poly.pdbx_seq_one_letter_code
_entity_poly.pdbx_strand_id
1 'polypeptide(L)' 'DGSSVDIPNSKDPITLDGKVIGYIGSVARHHELGPIGLGVIKRMTPADAILDVNGISASQEILVAIE' A
#
# COMPACT_ATOMS: atom_id res chain seq x y z
N ASP A 1 -5.90 -20.41 15.69
CA ASP A 1 -4.64 -20.65 14.96
C ASP A 1 -4.32 -19.38 14.20
N GLY A 2 -3.36 -18.59 14.72
CA GLY A 2 -3.13 -17.19 14.34
C GLY A 2 -3.24 -16.97 12.84
N SER A 3 -4.31 -16.28 12.42
CA SER A 3 -4.59 -15.97 11.02
C SER A 3 -3.35 -15.33 10.44
N SER A 4 -2.69 -16.03 9.53
CA SER A 4 -1.65 -15.46 8.69
C SER A 4 -2.29 -14.26 8.00
N VAL A 5 -2.08 -13.07 8.55
CA VAL A 5 -2.50 -11.84 7.90
C VAL A 5 -1.75 -11.84 6.58
N ASP A 6 -2.49 -11.86 5.47
CA ASP A 6 -1.87 -11.85 4.14
C ASP A 6 -1.01 -10.59 4.04
N ILE A 7 0.29 -10.79 3.86
CA ILE A 7 1.24 -9.70 3.73
C ILE A 7 1.44 -9.51 2.22
N PRO A 8 1.29 -8.29 1.69
CA PRO A 8 1.67 -8.02 0.32
C PRO A 8 3.13 -8.44 0.06
N ASN A 9 3.40 -8.93 -1.13
CA ASN A 9 4.75 -9.19 -1.60
C ASN A 9 5.32 -7.95 -2.29
N SER A 10 6.65 -7.89 -2.34
CA SER A 10 7.33 -6.93 -3.22
C SER A 10 6.85 -7.14 -4.66
N LYS A 11 6.63 -6.03 -5.36
CA LYS A 11 6.07 -5.92 -6.73
C LYS A 11 4.58 -6.20 -6.86
N ASP A 12 3.85 -6.47 -5.78
CA ASP A 12 2.39 -6.54 -5.85
C ASP A 12 1.82 -5.23 -6.38
N PRO A 13 0.81 -5.30 -7.26
CA PRO A 13 0.23 -4.11 -7.88
C PRO A 13 -0.56 -3.32 -6.85
N ILE A 14 -0.36 -2.01 -6.84
CA ILE A 14 -1.20 -1.07 -6.10
C ILE A 14 -2.26 -0.55 -7.06
N THR A 15 -3.52 -0.63 -6.67
CA THR A 15 -4.65 -0.20 -7.49
C THR A 15 -5.49 0.89 -6.83
N LEU A 16 -6.13 1.70 -7.68
CA LEU A 16 -7.17 2.65 -7.32
C LEU A 16 -8.33 2.43 -8.29
N ASP A 17 -9.52 2.15 -7.77
CA ASP A 17 -10.72 1.83 -8.56
C ASP A 17 -10.46 0.73 -9.61
N GLY A 18 -9.69 -0.30 -9.22
CA GLY A 18 -9.32 -1.43 -10.08
C GLY A 18 -8.25 -1.13 -11.14
N LYS A 19 -7.71 0.08 -11.19
CA LYS A 19 -6.62 0.45 -12.11
C LYS A 19 -5.27 0.38 -11.41
N VAL A 20 -4.30 -0.29 -12.02
CA VAL A 20 -2.91 -0.29 -11.51
C VAL A 20 -2.30 1.10 -11.63
N ILE A 21 -1.84 1.62 -10.50
CA ILE A 21 -1.21 2.95 -10.37
C ILE A 21 0.21 2.90 -9.81
N GLY A 22 0.66 1.74 -9.37
CA GLY A 22 1.95 1.61 -8.69
C GLY A 22 2.24 0.17 -8.30
N TYR A 23 3.27 0.00 -7.47
CA TYR A 23 3.67 -1.30 -6.94
C TYR A 23 4.29 -1.15 -5.55
N ILE A 24 4.24 -2.24 -4.79
CA ILE A 24 4.93 -2.36 -3.51
C ILE A 24 6.43 -2.53 -3.71
N GLY A 25 7.23 -1.68 -3.06
CA GLY A 25 8.69 -1.79 -3.03
C GLY A 25 9.13 -2.74 -1.91
N SER A 26 8.89 -2.34 -0.66
CA SER A 26 9.26 -3.08 0.54
C SER A 26 8.06 -3.28 1.47
N VAL A 27 8.13 -4.31 2.31
CA VAL A 27 7.08 -4.67 3.27
C VAL A 27 7.71 -5.04 4.60
N ALA A 28 7.08 -4.62 5.68
CA ALA A 28 7.53 -4.87 7.04
C ALA A 28 6.32 -5.16 7.96
N ARG A 29 6.61 -5.69 9.15
CA ARG A 29 5.62 -5.82 10.24
C ARG A 29 5.89 -4.73 11.27
N HIS A 30 4.94 -3.82 11.43
CA HIS A 30 4.91 -2.87 12.53
C HIS A 30 4.24 -3.52 13.74
N HIS A 31 4.78 -3.31 14.94
CA HIS A 31 4.28 -3.96 16.16
C HIS A 31 2.88 -3.50 16.56
N GLU A 32 2.54 -2.23 16.30
CA GLU A 32 1.19 -1.68 16.51
C GLU A 32 0.26 -1.79 15.29
N LEU A 33 0.70 -1.32 14.11
CA LEU A 33 -0.15 -1.23 12.91
C LEU A 33 -0.33 -2.56 12.16
N GLY A 34 0.45 -3.59 12.48
CA GLY A 34 0.48 -4.83 11.71
C GLY A 34 1.30 -4.69 10.42
N PRO A 35 0.93 -5.36 9.32
CA PRO A 35 1.66 -5.26 8.05
C PRO A 35 1.65 -3.83 7.49
N ILE A 36 2.82 -3.32 7.13
CA ILE A 36 2.97 -2.03 6.46
C ILE A 36 3.83 -2.21 5.19
N GLY A 37 3.51 -1.47 4.13
CA GLY A 37 4.23 -1.50 2.87
C GLY A 37 4.66 -0.10 2.43
N LEU A 38 5.84 0.00 1.81
CA LEU A 38 6.25 1.18 1.07
C LEU A 38 5.93 0.99 -0.40
N GLY A 39 5.05 1.83 -0.94
CA GLY A 39 4.63 1.80 -2.33
C GLY A 39 5.19 2.97 -3.14
N VAL A 40 5.47 2.73 -4.42
CA VAL A 40 5.66 3.80 -5.41
C VAL A 40 4.43 3.85 -6.29
N ILE A 41 3.78 5.01 -6.33
CA ILE A 41 2.55 5.24 -7.08
C ILE A 41 2.69 6.43 -8.03
N LYS A 42 1.75 6.57 -8.97
CA LYS A 42 1.66 7.73 -9.86
C LYS A 42 1.53 9.01 -9.04
N ARG A 43 2.31 10.03 -9.42
CA ARG A 43 2.33 11.35 -8.77
C ARG A 43 0.96 12.04 -8.69
N MET A 44 0.09 11.83 -9.68
CA MET A 44 -1.24 12.45 -9.75
C MET A 44 -2.29 11.74 -8.86
N THR A 45 -1.90 10.72 -8.09
CA THR A 45 -2.82 10.03 -7.18
C THR A 45 -3.17 10.96 -6.01
N PRO A 46 -4.45 11.18 -5.68
CA PRO A 46 -4.82 11.95 -4.51
C PRO A 46 -4.22 11.36 -3.23
N ALA A 47 -3.73 12.23 -2.35
CA ALA A 47 -3.07 11.86 -1.10
C ALA A 47 -3.99 11.11 -0.12
N ASP A 48 -5.28 11.39 -0.20
CA ASP A 48 -6.35 10.81 0.62
C ASP A 48 -7.04 9.61 -0.07
N ALA A 49 -6.59 9.21 -1.26
CA ALA A 49 -7.16 8.06 -1.95
C ALA A 49 -6.92 6.79 -1.12
N ILE A 50 -7.96 5.95 -1.02
CA ILE A 50 -7.83 4.61 -0.46
C ILE A 50 -7.38 3.68 -1.57
N LEU A 51 -6.26 3.01 -1.33
CA LEU A 51 -5.62 2.13 -2.31
C LEU A 51 -5.94 0.67 -1.99
N ASP A 52 -5.85 -0.19 -2.99
CA ASP A 52 -5.98 -1.63 -2.81
C ASP A 52 -4.71 -2.35 -3.26
N VAL A 53 -4.31 -3.34 -2.46
CA VAL A 53 -3.22 -4.27 -2.78
C VAL A 53 -3.72 -5.69 -2.54
N ASN A 54 -4.01 -6.42 -3.61
CA ASN A 54 -4.52 -7.79 -3.54
C ASN A 54 -5.75 -7.97 -2.62
N GLY A 55 -6.69 -7.02 -2.65
CA GLY A 55 -7.90 -7.06 -1.82
C GLY A 55 -7.70 -6.50 -0.41
N ILE A 56 -6.50 -6.01 -0.09
CA ILE A 56 -6.18 -5.32 1.16
C ILE A 56 -6.32 -3.82 0.95
N SER A 57 -7.31 -3.21 1.60
CA SER A 57 -7.49 -1.77 1.62
C SER A 57 -6.37 -1.09 2.43
N ALA A 58 -5.71 -0.09 1.85
CA ALA A 58 -4.58 0.60 2.43
C ALA A 58 -4.78 2.13 2.39
N SER A 59 -4.72 2.76 3.57
CA SER A 59 -4.59 4.21 3.70
C SER A 59 -3.15 4.66 3.47
N GLN A 60 -2.96 5.89 3.00
CA GLN A 60 -1.63 6.44 2.70
C GLN A 60 -1.08 7.28 3.85
N GLU A 61 0.24 7.21 4.07
CA GLU A 61 1.01 8.20 4.82
C GLU A 61 2.03 8.83 3.88
N ILE A 62 1.95 10.15 3.67
CA ILE A 62 2.84 10.84 2.74
C ILE A 62 4.22 11.00 3.38
N LEU A 63 5.24 10.35 2.80
CA LEU A 63 6.62 10.47 3.26
C LEU A 63 7.37 11.68 2.68
N VAL A 64 6.93 12.18 1.52
CA VAL A 64 7.53 13.35 0.84
C VAL A 64 6.43 14.31 0.44
N ALA A 65 6.53 15.56 0.87
CA ALA A 65 5.53 16.59 0.59
C ALA A 65 5.32 16.78 -0.93
N ILE A 66 4.07 16.96 -1.31
CA ILE A 66 3.65 17.41 -2.64
C ILE A 66 3.76 18.93 -2.67
N GLU A 67 4.83 19.45 -3.28
CA GLU A 67 4.95 20.86 -3.65
C GLU A 67 4.10 21.21 -4.87
#